data_AF-A0A9E7ABK0-F1
#
_entry.id   AF-A0A9E7ABK0-F1
#
_cell.length_a   1.000
_cell.length_b   1.000
_cell.length_c   1.000
_cell.angle_alpha   90.00
_cell.angle_beta   90.00
_cell.angle_gamma   90.00
#
_symmetry.space_group_name_H-M   'P 1'
#
loop_
_entity.id
_entity.type
_entity.pdbx_description
1 polymer ?
#
loop_
_entity_poly.entity_id
_entity_poly.type
_entity_poly.pdbx_seq_one_letter_code
_entity_poly.pdbx_strand_id
1 'polypeptide(L)'
;MATHPVIHIDSSDDSRLDVYARLTDNQLRNRLDPTRGVMICESHFVIETALAAGCRPLSFLANTSHTDNILQIVEKFHPLSDDVPIFILPDEQLTQLNWLQDE
;
A
#
# COMPACT_ATOMS: atom_id res chain seq x y z
N MET A 1 7.14 -17.11 -13.09
CA MET A 1 7.52 -15.70 -12.87
C MET A 1 6.29 -15.05 -12.30
N ALA A 2 6.32 -14.63 -11.03
CA ALA A 2 5.21 -13.88 -10.47
C ALA A 2 5.05 -12.58 -11.26
N THR A 3 3.80 -12.26 -11.60
CA THR A 3 3.48 -11.05 -12.35
C THR A 3 2.80 -10.11 -11.38
N HIS A 4 3.37 -8.93 -11.19
CA HIS A 4 2.80 -7.90 -10.33
C HIS A 4 2.27 -6.80 -11.24
N PRO A 5 0.95 -6.56 -11.28
CA PRO A 5 0.42 -5.51 -12.13
C PRO A 5 0.84 -4.14 -11.58
N VAL A 6 1.83 -3.53 -12.22
CA VAL A 6 2.21 -2.14 -11.99
C VAL A 6 1.20 -1.25 -12.71
N ILE A 7 0.50 -0.43 -11.93
CA ILE A 7 -0.59 0.42 -12.41
C ILE A 7 -0.24 1.87 -12.09
N HIS A 8 0.01 2.65 -13.13
CA HIS A 8 0.20 4.09 -13.00
C HIS A 8 -1.14 4.78 -12.80
N ILE A 9 -1.21 5.65 -11.79
CA ILE A 9 -2.38 6.47 -11.45
C ILE A 9 -1.96 7.93 -11.50
N ASP A 10 -2.63 8.72 -12.32
CA ASP A 10 -2.26 10.12 -12.56
C ASP A 10 -2.94 11.11 -11.60
N SER A 11 -3.91 10.64 -10.80
CA SER A 11 -4.71 11.49 -9.89
C SER A 11 -4.89 10.86 -8.51
N SER A 12 -4.72 11.68 -7.48
CA SER A 12 -5.01 11.34 -6.07
C SER A 12 -6.49 11.02 -5.80
N ASP A 13 -7.42 11.46 -6.66
CA ASP A 13 -8.87 11.22 -6.52
C ASP A 13 -9.32 9.85 -7.06
N ASP A 14 -8.40 9.00 -7.51
CA ASP A 14 -8.75 7.67 -8.01
C ASP A 14 -9.33 6.79 -6.90
N SER A 15 -10.54 6.27 -7.11
CA SER A 15 -11.24 5.40 -6.16
C SER A 15 -10.46 4.16 -5.69
N ARG A 16 -9.47 3.68 -6.47
CA ARG A 16 -8.59 2.59 -6.05
C ARG A 16 -7.68 2.98 -4.88
N LEU A 17 -7.47 4.28 -4.70
CA LEU A 17 -6.68 4.86 -3.64
C LEU A 17 -7.50 5.16 -2.38
N ASP A 18 -8.82 4.94 -2.40
CA ASP A 18 -9.70 5.18 -1.26
C ASP A 18 -9.27 4.39 -0.01
N VAL A 19 -8.69 3.19 -0.16
CA VAL A 19 -8.17 2.40 0.97
C VAL A 19 -6.95 3.06 1.61
N TYR A 20 -6.18 3.82 0.82
CA TYR A 20 -5.17 4.69 1.37
C TYR A 20 -5.92 5.85 2.01
N ALA A 21 -6.61 6.70 1.24
CA ALA A 21 -7.21 7.98 1.67
C ALA A 21 -8.37 7.98 2.71
N ARG A 22 -8.99 6.84 3.05
CA ARG A 22 -10.25 6.84 3.84
C ARG A 22 -10.28 5.93 5.06
N LEU A 23 -9.17 5.25 5.39
CA LEU A 23 -9.13 4.39 6.59
C LEU A 23 -9.12 5.25 7.86
N THR A 24 -10.32 5.55 8.38
CA THR A 24 -10.48 6.08 9.74
C THR A 24 -10.03 5.02 10.76
N ASP A 25 -9.59 5.46 11.95
CA ASP A 25 -9.09 4.59 13.04
C ASP A 25 -10.03 3.40 13.37
N ASN A 26 -11.32 3.52 13.05
CA ASN A 26 -12.34 2.49 13.25
C ASN A 26 -12.28 1.34 12.22
N GLN A 27 -11.84 1.61 10.98
CA GLN A 27 -11.59 0.58 9.96
C GLN A 27 -10.25 -0.14 10.17
N LEU A 28 -9.24 0.57 10.70
CA LEU A 28 -7.97 -0.04 11.13
C LEU A 28 -8.15 -1.03 12.30
N ARG A 29 -9.06 -0.72 13.23
CA ARG A 29 -9.27 -1.53 14.44
C ARG A 29 -10.22 -2.71 14.30
N ASN A 30 -10.93 -2.85 13.16
CA ASN A 30 -11.95 -3.87 12.86
C ASN A 30 -12.44 -4.65 14.10
N ARG A 31 -13.10 -3.95 15.05
CA ARG A 31 -13.39 -4.46 16.42
C ARG A 31 -14.31 -5.69 16.44
N LEU A 32 -14.93 -6.02 15.31
CA LEU A 32 -15.89 -7.11 15.15
C LEU A 32 -15.22 -8.43 14.73
N ASP A 33 -14.05 -8.38 14.08
CA ASP A 33 -13.24 -9.55 13.72
C ASP A 33 -11.75 -9.13 13.63
N PRO A 34 -10.97 -9.27 14.71
CA PRO A 34 -9.55 -8.90 14.72
C PRO A 34 -8.71 -9.70 13.72
N THR A 35 -9.23 -10.81 13.16
CA THR A 35 -8.55 -11.56 12.10
C THR A 35 -8.71 -10.95 10.71
N ARG A 36 -9.58 -9.93 10.56
CA ARG A 36 -9.85 -9.19 9.31
C ARG A 36 -9.46 -7.72 9.37
N GLY A 37 -8.67 -7.31 10.37
CA GLY A 37 -8.14 -5.96 10.43
C GLY A 37 -7.24 -5.67 9.23
N VAL A 38 -7.47 -4.54 8.55
CA VAL A 38 -6.56 -4.03 7.52
C VAL A 38 -5.69 -2.95 8.18
N MET A 39 -4.39 -2.95 7.91
CA MET A 39 -3.47 -1.92 8.38
C MET A 39 -2.74 -1.28 7.21
N ILE A 40 -2.47 0.02 7.31
CA ILE A 40 -1.57 0.72 6.41
C ILE A 40 -0.15 0.63 6.99
N CYS A 41 0.79 0.18 6.17
CA CYS A 41 2.22 0.16 6.49
C CYS A 41 2.93 1.23 5.67
N GLU A 42 3.35 2.33 6.29
CA GLU A 42 3.92 3.47 5.54
C GLU A 42 5.45 3.39 5.37
N SER A 43 6.16 2.78 6.33
CA SER A 43 7.61 2.70 6.25
C SER A 43 8.07 1.35 5.70
N HIS A 44 9.18 1.35 4.94
CA HIS A 44 9.80 0.11 4.46
C HIS A 44 10.03 -0.90 5.57
N PHE A 45 10.52 -0.47 6.73
CA PHE A 45 10.77 -1.36 7.85
C PHE A 45 9.50 -2.06 8.35
N VAL A 46 8.39 -1.31 8.45
CA VAL A 46 7.09 -1.85 8.88
C VAL A 46 6.53 -2.79 7.80
N ILE A 47 6.63 -2.42 6.52
CA ILE A 47 6.21 -3.26 5.39
C ILE A 47 6.95 -4.60 5.43
N GLU A 48 8.28 -4.59 5.49
CA GLU A 48 9.07 -5.82 5.52
C GLU A 48 8.76 -6.68 6.76
N THR A 49 8.58 -6.04 7.92
CA THR A 49 8.26 -6.76 9.16
C THR A 49 6.90 -7.44 9.07
N ALA A 50 5.89 -6.77 8.50
CA ALA A 50 4.57 -7.36 8.30
C ALA A 50 4.62 -8.55 7.33
N LEU A 51 5.33 -8.40 6.21
CA LEU A 51 5.50 -9.49 5.24
C LEU A 51 6.28 -10.67 5.83
N ALA A 52 7.33 -10.40 6.60
CA ALA A 52 8.11 -11.43 7.31
C ALA A 52 7.28 -12.17 8.37
N ALA A 53 6.27 -11.52 8.95
CA ALA A 53 5.31 -12.15 9.85
C ALA A 53 4.21 -12.96 9.12
N GLY A 54 4.24 -13.01 7.79
CA GLY A 54 3.26 -13.73 6.96
C GLY A 54 1.99 -12.95 6.63
N CYS A 55 1.95 -11.63 6.91
CA CYS A 55 0.85 -10.78 6.47
C CYS A 55 0.79 -10.75 4.93
N ARG A 56 -0.42 -10.78 4.38
CA ARG A 56 -0.65 -10.68 2.93
C ARG A 56 -1.07 -9.25 2.58
N PRO A 57 -0.35 -8.56 1.69
CA PRO A 57 -0.72 -7.23 1.25
C PRO A 57 -1.94 -7.31 0.33
N LEU A 58 -2.81 -6.29 0.39
CA LEU A 58 -3.91 -6.12 -0.55
C LEU A 58 -3.46 -5.36 -1.81
N SER A 59 -2.57 -4.39 -1.61
CA SER A 59 -1.97 -3.56 -2.64
C SER A 59 -0.75 -2.85 -2.08
N PHE A 60 0.15 -2.44 -2.96
CA PHE A 60 1.24 -1.52 -2.65
C PHE A 60 0.98 -0.15 -3.29
N LEU A 61 1.47 0.91 -2.65
CA LEU A 61 1.41 2.27 -3.13
C LEU A 61 2.81 2.88 -3.03
N ALA A 62 3.30 3.46 -4.12
CA ALA A 62 4.56 4.18 -4.15
C ALA A 62 4.44 5.39 -5.09
N ASN A 63 5.34 6.35 -4.93
CA ASN A 63 5.58 7.35 -5.96
C ASN A 63 6.55 6.83 -7.03
N THR A 64 6.64 7.56 -8.13
CA THR A 64 7.58 7.28 -9.22
C THR A 64 9.02 7.11 -8.75
N SER A 65 9.48 7.94 -7.81
CA SER A 65 10.86 7.86 -7.28
C SER A 65 11.17 6.62 -6.44
N HIS A 66 10.17 5.93 -5.88
CA HIS A 66 10.37 4.75 -5.02
C HIS A 66 9.89 3.44 -5.68
N THR A 67 9.61 3.46 -6.99
CA THR A 67 9.11 2.27 -7.72
C THR A 67 10.08 1.09 -7.65
N ASP A 68 11.38 1.32 -7.81
CA ASP A 68 12.36 0.22 -7.75
C ASP A 68 12.42 -0.43 -6.38
N ASN A 69 12.27 0.36 -5.31
CA ASN A 69 12.29 -0.17 -3.94
C ASN A 69 11.11 -1.08 -3.67
N ILE A 70 9.91 -0.72 -4.14
CA ILE A 70 8.71 -1.54 -3.92
C ILE A 70 8.79 -2.84 -4.72
N LEU A 71 9.35 -2.80 -5.94
CA LEU A 71 9.60 -3.99 -6.74
C LEU A 71 10.57 -4.95 -6.05
N GLN A 72 11.64 -4.43 -5.44
CA GLN A 72 12.59 -5.25 -4.66
C GLN A 72 11.92 -5.94 -3.47
N ILE A 73 11.04 -5.25 -2.74
CA ILE A 73 10.28 -5.84 -1.63
C ILE A 73 9.36 -6.94 -2.15
N VAL A 74 8.63 -6.66 -3.22
CA VAL A 74 7.69 -7.61 -3.82
C VAL A 74 8.41 -8.88 -4.27
N GLU A 75 9.56 -8.76 -4.93
CA GLU A 75 10.40 -9.90 -5.30
C GLU A 75 10.93 -10.68 -4.09
N LYS A 76 11.40 -9.97 -3.06
CA LYS A 76 11.96 -10.56 -1.83
C LYS A 76 10.93 -11.41 -1.06
N PHE A 77 9.66 -11.03 -1.08
CA PHE A 77 8.60 -11.66 -0.29
C PHE A 77 7.64 -12.55 -1.10
N HIS A 78 8.04 -13.00 -2.28
CA HIS A 78 7.33 -14.06 -3.01
C HIS A 78 7.15 -15.34 -2.15
N PRO A 79 5.97 -16.02 -2.16
CA PRO A 79 4.78 -15.75 -2.97
C PRO A 79 3.72 -14.90 -2.25
N LEU A 80 4.04 -14.27 -1.12
CA LEU A 80 3.04 -13.49 -0.37
C LEU A 80 2.56 -12.27 -1.16
N SER A 81 3.42 -11.74 -2.02
CA SER A 81 3.18 -10.55 -2.82
C SER A 81 2.71 -10.84 -4.25
N ASP A 82 2.60 -12.11 -4.65
CA ASP A 82 2.23 -12.49 -6.02
C ASP A 82 0.84 -11.98 -6.40
N ASP A 83 0.69 -11.48 -7.62
CA ASP A 83 -0.55 -10.92 -8.18
C ASP A 83 -1.10 -9.70 -7.41
N VAL A 84 -0.34 -9.15 -6.44
CA VAL A 84 -0.73 -7.97 -5.68
C VAL A 84 -0.47 -6.71 -6.52
N PRO A 85 -1.48 -5.83 -6.68
CA PRO A 85 -1.33 -4.62 -7.48
C PRO A 85 -0.38 -3.62 -6.82
N ILE A 86 0.44 -2.98 -7.66
CA ILE A 86 1.35 -1.91 -7.26
C ILE A 86 0.88 -0.63 -7.93
N PHE A 87 0.36 0.30 -7.14
CA PHE A 87 -0.07 1.61 -7.60
C PHE A 87 1.09 2.59 -7.56
N ILE A 88 1.38 3.22 -8.70
CA ILE A 88 2.44 4.22 -8.83
C ILE A 88 1.81 5.57 -9.15
N LEU A 89 2.04 6.56 -8.28
CA LEU A 89 1.61 7.94 -8.50
C LEU A 89 2.80 8.84 -8.83
N PRO A 90 2.59 9.95 -9.56
CA PRO A 90 3.52 11.06 -9.56
C PRO A 90 3.79 11.55 -8.13
N ASP A 91 5.04 11.92 -7.82
CA ASP A 91 5.45 12.43 -6.51
C ASP A 91 4.56 13.58 -5.99
N GLU A 92 4.12 14.47 -6.88
CA GLU A 92 3.24 15.59 -6.57
C GLU A 92 1.83 15.15 -6.14
N GLN A 93 1.30 14.08 -6.74
CA GLN A 93 -0.03 13.55 -6.44
C GLN A 93 -0.05 12.77 -5.13
N LEU A 94 1.03 12.04 -4.82
CA LEU A 94 1.16 11.34 -3.55
C LEU A 94 1.15 12.31 -2.37
N THR A 95 1.73 13.51 -2.54
CA THR A 95 1.72 14.56 -1.51
C THR A 95 0.29 15.05 -1.20
N GLN A 96 -0.63 14.96 -2.15
CA GLN A 96 -2.04 15.33 -1.93
C GLN A 96 -2.82 14.25 -1.17
N LEU A 97 -2.33 13.01 -1.14
CA LEU A 97 -2.87 11.94 -0.30
C LEU A 97 -2.37 12.03 1.15
N ASN A 98 -1.29 12.77 1.41
CA ASN A 98 -0.75 12.97 2.75
C ASN A 98 -1.70 13.87 3.57
N TRP A 99 -2.69 13.25 4.19
CA TRP A 99 -3.24 13.33 5.56
C TRP A 99 -2.97 14.51 6.52
N LEU A 100 -2.16 15.51 6.16
CA LEU A 100 -1.77 16.66 6.99
C LEU A 100 -2.55 17.94 6.64
N GLN A 101 -3.69 17.83 5.93
CA GLN A 101 -4.51 19.00 5.55
C GLN A 101 -5.90 19.06 6.19
N ASP A 102 -6.17 18.25 7.21
CA ASP A 102 -7.27 18.55 8.13
C ASP A 102 -6.68 19.20 9.40
N GLU A 103 -6.60 20.54 9.39
CA GLU A 103 -6.65 21.34 10.62
C GLU A 103 -8.08 21.34 11.21
#